data_AF-A0A1I5IW94-F1
#
_entry.id   AF-A0A1I5IW94-F1
#
_cell.length_a   1.000
_cell.length_b   1.000
_cell.length_c   1.000
_cell.angle_alpha   90.00
_cell.angle_beta   90.00
_cell.angle_gamma   90.00
#
_symmetry.space_group_name_H-M   'P 1'
#
loop_
_entity.id
_entity.type
_entity.pdbx_description
1 polymer ?
#
loop_
_entity_poly.entity_id
_entity_poly.type
_entity_poly.pdbx_seq_one_letter_code
_entity_poly.pdbx_strand_id
1 'polypeptide(L)'
;MNKENKNSKYLTQSLNPKRLWKIFAIGLILQLLLWGFSEQKIPSGTNLLVTAIFWGALFYIFRWMNKIIKFCRTYQTSFETITSQILEREKISENDILEEILDKSISFDNSELESILDEYRKDVIEARKLKPGYRGDIEEYFNYDFMDKAFENEFLSVIPSTMTGLGILGTFVGLAIGLNAFDISGNAEEVEAKIVPLMNGIKTAFHTSIIGLIYSLLLNKYLSKQKEMFERSLNAFVDVYNKHVIKDYIAGNTDTSDKYQKKIEYVLLQQLQISSELNNSIKALAENSQKSQSEKMGEIVDAFIAQMNTSLGDTFTELRAIIEETNKWQKTALEEMSKVMTEVNLLTVDLAKVNDQIANTVDTVKEYTDDIHATQEKVVENLDAANNILKTNNDISTKQEAVLQNIAEEYKKTVEELDKFIKMVGENSDEQYKKLEEAIDDYFGRVDEIHNYAIKNIEKIAGDAAENLNGAFGYIQKSDIDISESTDKLYKVINNINNNMEARVKETFAEFDTELAQITRHFSGTIKQMDDSIDKVPILVNETYGDMEQKLKEIQVHIDSYLEYADKLHHNIEAKWNQFNSYESERK
;
A
#
# COMPACT_ATOMS: atom_id res chain seq x y z
N MET A 1 54.78 48.47 41.17
CA MET A 1 54.27 47.64 40.05
C MET A 1 52.84 47.19 40.36
N ASN A 2 51.77 47.56 39.68
CA ASN A 2 51.58 48.64 38.73
C ASN A 2 50.04 48.81 38.57
N LYS A 3 49.41 49.74 39.31
CA LYS A 3 47.97 50.08 39.10
C LYS A 3 47.74 50.69 37.71
N GLU A 4 48.77 51.30 37.12
CA GLU A 4 48.78 51.73 35.71
C GLU A 4 48.65 50.55 34.71
N ASN A 5 49.00 49.33 35.10
CA ASN A 5 48.97 48.15 34.22
C ASN A 5 47.61 47.42 34.25
N LYS A 6 46.68 47.82 35.13
CA LYS A 6 45.28 47.37 35.04
C LYS A 6 44.57 48.15 33.93
N ASN A 7 44.73 49.48 33.87
CA ASN A 7 44.09 50.34 32.87
C ASN A 7 44.47 49.98 31.42
N SER A 8 45.74 49.59 31.19
CA SER A 8 46.22 49.07 29.89
C SER A 8 45.57 47.73 29.47
N LYS A 9 45.12 46.91 30.42
CA LYS A 9 44.53 45.59 30.12
C LYS A 9 43.08 45.70 29.61
N TYR A 10 42.37 46.78 29.95
CA TYR A 10 40.98 46.99 29.52
C TYR A 10 40.87 47.28 28.00
N LEU A 11 41.94 47.73 27.36
CA LEU A 11 42.03 48.03 25.92
C LEU A 11 42.32 46.81 25.02
N THR A 12 42.42 45.59 25.58
CA THR A 12 42.95 44.42 24.82
C THR A 12 41.90 43.50 24.21
N GLN A 13 40.62 43.63 24.56
CA GLN A 13 39.55 42.77 24.03
C GLN A 13 38.60 43.56 23.12
N SER A 14 38.80 43.42 21.81
CA SER A 14 37.96 44.06 20.79
C SER A 14 36.91 43.12 20.21
N LEU A 15 35.77 43.70 19.81
CA LEU A 15 34.75 43.03 19.02
C LEU A 15 35.40 42.37 17.80
N ASN A 16 35.14 41.08 17.62
CA ASN A 16 35.77 40.30 16.55
C ASN A 16 34.78 39.85 15.46
N PRO A 17 34.51 40.66 14.42
CA PRO A 17 33.62 40.30 13.32
C PRO A 17 34.13 39.10 12.50
N LYS A 18 35.45 38.86 12.47
CA LYS A 18 36.02 37.71 11.74
C LYS A 18 35.64 36.36 12.36
N ARG A 19 35.35 36.31 13.67
CA ARG A 19 34.88 35.08 14.35
C ARG A 19 33.51 34.65 13.88
N LEU A 20 32.66 35.57 13.44
CA LEU A 20 31.32 35.25 12.96
C LEU A 20 31.36 34.37 11.70
N TRP A 21 32.27 34.65 10.77
CA TRP A 21 32.47 33.81 9.59
C TRP A 21 33.09 32.44 9.91
N LYS A 22 33.83 32.31 11.01
CA LYS A 22 34.26 31.00 11.50
C LYS A 22 33.08 30.19 12.02
N ILE A 23 32.13 30.83 12.70
CA ILE A 23 30.88 30.18 13.13
C ILE A 23 30.10 29.71 11.90
N PHE A 24 29.94 30.55 10.88
CA PHE A 24 29.29 30.17 9.61
C PHE A 24 29.97 28.96 8.95
N ALA A 25 31.31 28.94 8.92
CA ALA A 25 32.05 27.82 8.34
C ALA A 25 31.82 26.49 9.10
N ILE A 26 31.60 26.53 10.43
CA ILE A 26 31.30 25.33 11.22
C ILE A 26 30.02 24.66 10.71
N GLY A 27 28.96 25.42 10.43
CA GLY A 27 27.73 24.84 9.90
C GLY A 27 27.89 24.29 8.48
N LEU A 28 28.71 24.93 7.63
CA LEU A 28 28.99 24.40 6.28
C LEU A 28 29.74 23.07 6.35
N ILE A 29 30.76 22.98 7.21
CA ILE A 29 31.50 21.74 7.46
C ILE A 29 30.55 20.66 8.01
N LEU A 30 29.69 21.03 8.95
CA LEU A 30 28.71 20.11 9.51
C LEU A 30 27.74 19.61 8.44
N GLN A 31 27.24 20.47 7.56
CA GLN A 31 26.39 20.06 6.43
C GLN A 31 27.11 19.06 5.51
N LEU A 32 28.38 19.32 5.19
CA LEU A 32 29.19 18.40 4.39
C LEU A 32 29.40 17.06 5.09
N LEU A 33 29.59 17.05 6.41
CA LEU A 33 29.68 15.83 7.21
C LEU A 33 28.35 15.07 7.21
N LEU A 34 27.23 15.76 7.41
CA LEU A 34 25.88 15.17 7.39
C LEU A 34 25.56 14.55 6.01
N TRP A 35 26.02 15.17 4.92
CA TRP A 35 25.95 14.56 3.58
C TRP A 35 26.88 13.36 3.42
N GLY A 36 28.07 13.38 4.03
CA GLY A 36 29.02 12.26 3.99
C GLY A 36 28.50 10.99 4.70
N PHE A 37 27.62 11.12 5.69
CA PHE A 37 26.97 9.99 6.37
C PHE A 37 25.73 9.47 5.64
N SER A 38 25.28 10.12 4.57
CA SER A 38 24.12 9.69 3.77
C SER A 38 24.55 8.80 2.61
N GLU A 39 23.88 7.65 2.43
CA GLU A 39 24.10 6.75 1.27
C GLU A 39 23.82 7.45 -0.08
N GLN A 40 22.89 8.40 -0.11
CA GLN A 40 22.78 9.37 -1.20
C GLN A 40 23.74 10.53 -0.97
N LYS A 41 24.80 10.59 -1.79
CA LYS A 41 25.82 11.65 -1.74
C LYS A 41 25.31 13.03 -2.19
N ILE A 42 24.23 13.10 -2.96
CA ILE A 42 23.65 14.34 -3.50
C ILE A 42 22.13 14.28 -3.35
N PRO A 43 21.48 15.27 -2.71
CA PRO A 43 20.03 15.33 -2.59
C PRO A 43 19.34 15.44 -3.96
N SER A 44 18.08 14.99 -4.05
CA SER A 44 17.22 15.25 -5.23
C SER A 44 17.09 16.75 -5.54
N GLY A 45 16.73 17.10 -6.78
CA GLY A 45 16.68 18.50 -7.25
C GLY A 45 15.87 19.44 -6.35
N THR A 46 14.72 18.98 -5.84
CA THR A 46 13.87 19.74 -4.91
C THR A 46 14.55 19.96 -3.55
N ASN A 47 15.21 18.93 -3.01
CA ASN A 47 15.92 19.01 -1.73
C ASN A 47 17.15 19.92 -1.83
N LEU A 48 17.84 19.94 -2.98
CA LEU A 48 18.92 20.86 -3.28
C LEU A 48 18.44 22.32 -3.28
N LEU A 49 17.27 22.59 -3.87
CA LEU A 49 16.68 23.92 -3.91
C LEU A 49 16.30 24.42 -2.51
N VAL A 50 15.66 23.58 -1.69
CA VAL A 50 15.34 23.92 -0.28
C VAL A 50 16.62 24.21 0.51
N THR A 51 17.64 23.36 0.34
CA THR A 51 18.94 23.55 1.01
C THR A 51 19.61 24.85 0.56
N ALA A 52 19.54 25.19 -0.73
CA ALA A 52 20.08 26.43 -1.26
C ALA A 52 19.37 27.67 -0.72
N ILE A 53 18.04 27.65 -0.63
CA ILE A 53 17.24 28.73 -0.02
C ILE A 53 17.62 28.91 1.45
N PHE A 54 17.69 27.81 2.21
CA PHE A 54 18.07 27.83 3.61
C PHE A 54 19.46 28.45 3.83
N TRP A 55 20.46 28.02 3.04
CA TRP A 55 21.81 28.58 3.11
C TRP A 55 21.89 30.03 2.63
N GLY A 56 21.06 30.42 1.66
CA GLY A 56 20.91 31.81 1.22
C GLY A 56 20.39 32.71 2.34
N ALA A 57 19.34 32.27 3.04
CA ALA A 57 18.79 32.98 4.20
C ALA A 57 19.82 33.11 5.33
N LEU A 58 20.52 32.02 5.67
CA LEU A 58 21.61 32.05 6.66
C LEU A 58 22.73 33.00 6.25
N PHE A 59 23.19 32.95 5.01
CA PHE A 59 24.24 33.83 4.52
C PHE A 59 23.83 35.31 4.63
N TYR A 60 22.58 35.64 4.31
CA TYR A 60 22.04 36.98 4.47
C TYR A 60 22.09 37.43 5.94
N ILE A 61 21.60 36.61 6.87
CA ILE A 61 21.60 36.91 8.31
C ILE A 61 23.03 37.10 8.83
N PHE A 62 23.96 36.22 8.48
CA PHE A 62 25.36 36.33 8.89
C PHE A 62 26.05 37.57 8.31
N ARG A 63 25.78 37.91 7.06
CA ARG A 63 26.29 39.14 6.43
C ARG A 63 25.76 40.39 7.15
N TRP A 64 24.47 40.41 7.46
CA TRP A 64 23.81 41.52 8.14
C TRP A 64 24.35 41.68 9.57
N MET A 65 24.44 40.61 10.35
CA MET A 65 25.04 40.61 11.69
C MET A 65 26.52 41.04 11.68
N ASN A 66 27.28 40.63 10.66
CA ASN A 66 28.67 41.11 10.48
C ASN A 66 28.74 42.62 10.23
N LYS A 67 27.74 43.22 9.57
CA LYS A 67 27.67 44.67 9.35
C LYS A 67 27.47 45.40 10.69
N ILE A 68 26.54 44.94 11.51
CA ILE A 68 26.26 45.54 12.84
C ILE A 68 27.48 45.41 13.75
N ILE A 69 28.08 44.23 13.84
CA ILE A 69 29.26 44.03 14.71
C ILE A 69 30.46 44.87 14.27
N LYS A 70 30.63 45.10 12.95
CA LYS A 70 31.64 46.04 12.45
C LYS A 70 31.33 47.47 12.84
N PHE A 71 30.07 47.87 12.79
CA PHE A 71 29.63 49.19 13.20
C PHE A 71 29.87 49.43 14.70
N CYS A 72 29.43 48.52 15.59
CA CYS A 72 29.72 48.62 17.03
C CYS A 72 31.22 48.59 17.33
N ARG A 73 32.02 47.88 16.51
CA ARG A 73 33.48 47.90 16.65
C ARG A 73 34.06 49.29 16.34
N THR A 74 33.52 50.01 15.36
CA THR A 74 33.94 51.39 15.07
C THR A 74 33.71 52.28 16.28
N TYR A 75 32.53 52.17 16.91
CA TYR A 75 32.24 52.90 18.15
C TYR A 75 33.18 52.51 19.30
N GLN A 76 33.42 51.21 19.51
CA GLN A 76 34.39 50.74 20.50
C GLN A 76 35.75 51.41 20.27
N THR A 77 36.26 51.40 19.05
CA THR A 77 37.56 52.02 18.75
C THR A 77 37.54 53.52 19.01
N SER A 78 36.46 54.23 18.69
CA SER A 78 36.35 55.66 19.00
C SER A 78 36.27 55.94 20.51
N PHE A 79 35.59 55.10 21.31
CA PHE A 79 35.64 55.18 22.77
C PHE A 79 37.05 54.93 23.31
N GLU A 80 37.76 53.94 22.78
CA GLU A 80 39.14 53.64 23.15
C GLU A 80 40.10 54.80 22.78
N THR A 81 39.92 55.43 21.62
CA THR A 81 40.73 56.60 21.20
C THR A 81 40.51 57.77 22.17
N ILE A 82 39.27 58.21 22.38
CA ILE A 82 39.01 59.39 23.23
C ILE A 82 39.44 59.14 24.69
N THR A 83 39.26 57.91 25.19
CA THR A 83 39.74 57.49 26.52
C THR A 83 41.26 57.65 26.61
N SER A 84 41.97 57.25 25.56
CA SER A 84 43.44 57.39 25.48
C SER A 84 43.87 58.86 25.39
N GLN A 85 43.15 59.68 24.61
CA GLN A 85 43.39 61.13 24.53
C GLN A 85 43.26 61.80 25.90
N ILE A 86 42.20 61.48 26.66
CA ILE A 86 41.98 62.03 28.01
C ILE A 86 43.15 61.67 28.95
N LEU A 87 43.56 60.40 28.96
CA LEU A 87 44.65 59.91 29.83
C LEU A 87 46.02 60.48 29.44
N GLU A 88 46.27 60.72 28.16
CA GLU A 88 47.52 61.32 27.68
C GLU A 88 47.58 62.81 27.99
N ARG A 89 46.49 63.54 27.73
CA ARG A 89 46.37 64.98 28.00
C ARG A 89 46.47 65.31 29.49
N GLU A 90 45.92 64.47 30.36
CA GLU A 90 46.09 64.61 31.82
C GLU A 90 47.58 64.63 32.22
N LYS A 91 48.44 63.85 31.54
CA LYS A 91 49.86 63.73 31.88
C LYS A 91 50.71 64.88 31.34
N ILE A 92 50.26 65.57 30.30
CA ILE A 92 51.08 66.49 29.49
C ILE A 92 50.56 67.94 29.55
N SER A 93 49.27 68.15 29.73
CA SER A 93 48.63 69.47 29.66
C SER A 93 48.46 70.12 31.03
N GLU A 94 48.77 71.42 31.13
CA GLU A 94 48.41 72.25 32.29
C GLU A 94 46.96 72.75 32.23
N ASN A 95 46.29 72.59 31.08
CA ASN A 95 44.90 73.02 30.89
C ASN A 95 43.92 72.04 31.54
N ASP A 96 42.74 72.57 31.89
CA ASP A 96 41.65 71.75 32.36
C ASP A 96 41.10 70.90 31.21
N ILE A 97 41.11 69.57 31.37
CA ILE A 97 40.63 68.59 30.38
C ILE A 97 39.19 68.91 29.90
N LEU A 98 38.33 69.45 30.76
CA LEU A 98 36.98 69.83 30.34
C LEU A 98 37.01 70.95 29.30
N GLU A 99 37.91 71.92 29.42
CA GLU A 99 38.03 73.00 28.44
C GLU A 99 38.55 72.46 27.10
N GLU A 100 39.48 71.49 27.12
CA GLU A 100 39.95 70.79 25.92
C GLU A 100 38.84 69.94 25.26
N ILE A 101 37.87 69.44 26.03
CA ILE A 101 36.70 68.76 25.49
C ILE A 101 35.74 69.79 24.89
N LEU A 102 35.50 70.93 25.56
CA LEU A 102 34.58 71.97 25.10
C LEU A 102 35.08 72.70 23.83
N ASP A 103 36.39 72.91 23.69
CA ASP A 103 37.01 73.54 22.52
C ASP A 103 37.30 72.59 21.36
N LYS A 104 36.94 71.30 21.53
CA LYS A 104 37.12 70.19 20.57
C LYS A 104 38.58 69.73 20.37
N SER A 105 39.51 70.12 21.23
CA SER A 105 40.87 69.56 21.25
C SER A 105 40.88 68.05 21.57
N ILE A 106 39.91 67.60 22.37
CA ILE A 106 39.55 66.19 22.59
C ILE A 106 38.20 65.93 21.93
N SER A 107 38.18 64.99 20.99
CA SER A 107 36.99 64.66 20.18
C SER A 107 36.96 63.19 19.80
N PHE A 108 35.77 62.73 19.42
CA PHE A 108 35.58 61.40 18.84
C PHE A 108 35.98 61.39 17.36
N ASP A 109 36.69 60.35 16.94
CA ASP A 109 36.98 60.11 15.52
C ASP A 109 35.72 59.73 14.70
N ASN A 110 34.64 59.31 15.38
CA ASN A 110 33.38 58.94 14.76
C ASN A 110 32.40 60.12 14.77
N SER A 111 31.90 60.51 13.59
CA SER A 111 31.04 61.68 13.42
C SER A 111 29.71 61.63 14.19
N GLU A 112 29.17 60.43 14.42
CA GLU A 112 27.89 60.26 15.13
C GLU A 112 28.10 60.39 16.64
N LEU A 113 29.11 59.73 17.19
CA LEU A 113 29.52 59.92 18.59
C LEU A 113 29.93 61.36 18.87
N GLU A 114 30.61 62.00 17.93
CA GLU A 114 31.01 63.40 18.03
C GLU A 114 29.80 64.34 18.01
N SER A 115 28.76 64.02 17.23
CA SER A 115 27.50 64.78 17.25
C SER A 115 26.79 64.69 18.60
N ILE A 116 26.83 63.52 19.26
CA ILE A 116 26.29 63.33 20.61
C ILE A 116 27.11 64.11 21.64
N LEU A 117 28.44 64.06 21.51
CA LEU A 117 29.33 64.86 22.37
C LEU A 117 29.15 66.38 22.15
N ASP A 118 28.81 66.81 20.93
CA ASP A 118 28.47 68.20 20.64
C ASP A 118 27.19 68.67 21.34
N GLU A 119 26.19 67.80 21.49
CA GLU A 119 24.98 68.08 22.27
C GLU A 119 25.35 68.28 23.74
N TYR A 120 26.13 67.36 24.31
CA TYR A 120 26.69 67.48 25.65
C TYR A 120 27.46 68.81 25.85
N ARG A 121 28.35 69.17 24.91
CA ARG A 121 29.12 70.42 24.98
C ARG A 121 28.20 71.65 25.04
N LYS A 122 27.16 71.69 24.20
CA LYS A 122 26.19 72.80 24.18
C LYS A 122 25.49 72.94 25.53
N ASP A 123 25.02 71.83 26.08
CA ASP A 123 24.26 71.82 27.33
C ASP A 123 25.14 72.22 28.53
N VAL A 124 26.41 71.79 28.57
CA VAL A 124 27.38 72.24 29.57
C VAL A 124 27.68 73.74 29.45
N ILE A 125 27.90 74.25 28.23
CA ILE A 125 28.16 75.69 27.99
C ILE A 125 26.96 76.53 28.40
N GLU A 126 25.74 76.09 28.09
CA GLU A 126 24.51 76.79 28.46
C GLU A 126 24.29 76.78 29.97
N ALA A 127 24.41 75.61 30.62
CA ALA A 127 24.26 75.49 32.06
C ALA A 127 25.32 76.30 32.83
N ARG A 128 26.54 76.45 32.29
CA ARG A 128 27.59 77.29 32.88
C ARG A 128 27.26 78.78 32.93
N LYS A 129 26.37 79.28 32.06
CA LYS A 129 25.87 80.67 32.14
C LYS A 129 25.09 80.92 33.42
N LEU A 130 24.40 79.89 33.93
CA LEU A 130 23.61 79.95 35.16
C LEU A 130 24.41 79.51 36.38
N LYS A 131 25.25 78.48 36.24
CA LYS A 131 26.07 77.91 37.31
C LYS A 131 27.55 77.84 36.87
N PRO A 132 28.35 78.89 37.14
CA PRO A 132 29.77 78.89 36.83
C PRO A 132 30.47 77.67 37.45
N GLY A 133 31.27 76.96 36.66
CA GLY A 133 31.95 75.73 37.08
C GLY A 133 31.13 74.44 36.95
N TYR A 134 29.91 74.47 36.39
CA TYR A 134 29.19 73.25 36.02
C TYR A 134 29.99 72.42 35.00
N ARG A 135 30.05 71.10 35.23
CA ARG A 135 30.90 70.18 34.45
C ARG A 135 30.16 69.12 33.65
N GLY A 136 28.83 69.05 33.78
CA GLY A 136 27.98 68.06 33.08
C GLY A 136 28.07 66.65 33.65
N ASP A 137 27.07 65.81 33.31
CA ASP A 137 27.12 64.36 33.51
C ASP A 137 27.13 63.70 32.13
N ILE A 138 28.29 63.12 31.76
CA ILE A 138 28.46 62.47 30.45
C ILE A 138 27.60 61.20 30.32
N GLU A 139 27.19 60.61 31.45
CA GLU A 139 26.33 59.42 31.51
C GLU A 139 24.91 59.72 30.98
N GLU A 140 24.47 60.98 30.91
CA GLU A 140 23.16 61.31 30.31
C GLU A 140 23.13 61.04 28.79
N TYR A 141 24.29 61.08 28.14
CA TYR A 141 24.44 60.93 26.69
C TYR A 141 25.04 59.57 26.31
N PHE A 142 25.97 59.08 27.11
CA PHE A 142 26.72 57.86 26.88
C PHE A 142 26.40 56.82 27.97
N ASN A 143 25.24 56.17 27.84
CA ASN A 143 24.70 55.18 28.80
C ASN A 143 24.24 53.88 28.12
N TYR A 144 23.59 53.02 28.90
CA TYR A 144 22.98 51.78 28.43
C TYR A 144 21.91 51.98 27.34
N ASP A 145 21.18 53.09 27.33
CA ASP A 145 20.19 53.36 26.26
C ASP A 145 20.89 53.69 24.95
N PHE A 146 21.99 54.45 24.99
CA PHE A 146 22.86 54.65 23.84
C PHE A 146 23.40 53.30 23.35
N MET A 147 23.87 52.44 24.26
CA MET A 147 24.36 51.11 23.90
C MET A 147 23.31 50.26 23.21
N ASP A 148 22.11 50.20 23.78
CA ASP A 148 21.03 49.37 23.27
C ASP A 148 20.56 49.90 21.89
N LYS A 149 20.54 51.22 21.68
CA LYS A 149 20.32 51.81 20.34
C LYS A 149 21.45 51.48 19.37
N ALA A 150 22.71 51.63 19.79
CA ALA A 150 23.90 51.36 18.97
C ALA A 150 24.07 49.87 18.62
N PHE A 151 23.56 48.96 19.47
CA PHE A 151 23.56 47.53 19.25
C PHE A 151 22.29 47.02 18.54
N GLU A 152 21.37 47.93 18.15
CA GLU A 152 20.05 47.64 17.56
C GLU A 152 19.39 46.43 18.27
N ASN A 153 19.20 46.60 19.58
CA ASN A 153 19.04 45.55 20.60
C ASN A 153 17.94 44.51 20.33
N GLU A 154 16.90 44.84 19.56
CA GLU A 154 15.77 43.93 19.39
C GLU A 154 16.09 42.81 18.39
N PHE A 155 16.83 43.11 17.32
CA PHE A 155 17.04 42.12 16.28
C PHE A 155 18.22 41.18 16.55
N LEU A 156 19.33 41.64 17.15
CA LEU A 156 20.45 40.76 17.48
C LEU A 156 20.09 39.78 18.61
N SER A 157 19.26 40.20 19.57
CA SER A 157 18.83 39.35 20.69
C SER A 157 17.91 38.21 20.24
N VAL A 158 17.14 38.40 19.16
CA VAL A 158 16.28 37.34 18.57
C VAL A 158 17.00 36.46 17.54
N ILE A 159 18.26 36.70 17.20
CA ILE A 159 18.97 35.86 16.22
C ILE A 159 19.03 34.39 16.65
N PRO A 160 19.38 34.04 17.90
CA PRO A 160 19.40 32.64 18.33
C PRO A 160 18.02 31.96 18.21
N SER A 161 16.94 32.63 18.61
CA SER A 161 15.58 32.11 18.46
C SER A 161 15.18 32.00 16.99
N THR A 162 15.54 32.97 16.16
CA THR A 162 15.32 32.95 14.70
C THR A 162 16.05 31.79 14.03
N MET A 163 17.27 31.43 14.44
CA MET A 163 17.99 30.25 13.91
C MET A 163 17.26 28.96 14.24
N THR A 164 16.70 28.87 15.45
CA THR A 164 15.89 27.72 15.87
C THR A 164 14.60 27.65 15.04
N GLY A 165 13.92 28.79 14.87
CA GLY A 165 12.73 28.92 14.03
C GLY A 165 12.98 28.57 12.56
N LEU A 166 14.09 29.00 11.97
CA LEU A 166 14.49 28.62 10.60
C LEU A 166 14.78 27.12 10.48
N GLY A 167 15.37 26.50 11.51
CA GLY A 167 15.55 25.05 11.57
C GLY A 167 14.21 24.30 11.58
N ILE A 168 13.26 24.75 12.42
CA ILE A 168 11.90 24.20 12.51
C ILE A 168 11.15 24.38 11.19
N LEU A 169 11.20 25.57 10.59
CA LEU A 169 10.62 25.86 9.28
C LEU A 169 11.20 24.94 8.20
N GLY A 170 12.52 24.74 8.21
CA GLY A 170 13.19 23.80 7.31
C GLY A 170 12.68 22.37 7.46
N THR A 171 12.34 21.94 8.68
CA THR A 171 11.71 20.64 8.93
C THR A 171 10.30 20.57 8.34
N PHE A 172 9.44 21.57 8.59
CA PHE A 172 8.09 21.59 8.03
C PHE A 172 8.09 21.61 6.50
N VAL A 173 8.95 22.42 5.89
CA VAL A 173 9.08 22.48 4.43
C VAL A 173 9.61 21.17 3.85
N GLY A 174 10.64 20.57 4.47
CA GLY A 174 11.18 19.29 4.01
C GLY A 174 10.20 18.12 4.18
N LEU A 175 9.39 18.12 5.24
CA LEU A 175 8.29 17.17 5.42
C LEU A 175 7.17 17.39 4.41
N ALA A 176 6.74 18.63 4.20
CA ALA A 176 5.70 18.96 3.23
C ALA A 176 6.10 18.52 1.80
N ILE A 177 7.36 18.72 1.41
CA ILE A 177 7.88 18.26 0.12
C ILE A 177 8.00 16.74 0.06
N GLY A 178 8.47 16.11 1.14
CA GLY A 178 8.53 14.64 1.23
C GLY A 178 7.16 13.98 1.09
N LEU A 179 6.15 14.54 1.75
CA LEU A 179 4.76 14.07 1.72
C LEU A 179 4.06 14.39 0.38
N ASN A 180 4.35 15.54 -0.24
CA ASN A 180 3.79 15.86 -1.57
C ASN A 180 4.31 14.91 -2.66
N ALA A 181 5.53 14.38 -2.51
CA ALA A 181 6.07 13.34 -3.38
C ALA A 181 5.52 11.93 -3.07
N PHE A 182 4.77 11.77 -1.97
CA PHE A 182 4.25 10.49 -1.52
C PHE A 182 2.80 10.30 -1.99
N ASP A 183 2.66 9.66 -3.15
CA ASP A 183 1.37 9.21 -3.68
C ASP A 183 1.31 7.68 -3.63
N ILE A 184 0.33 7.13 -2.93
CA ILE A 184 0.14 5.68 -2.69
C ILE A 184 -0.44 4.98 -3.94
N SER A 185 -0.72 5.71 -5.02
CA SER A 185 -1.13 5.12 -6.30
C SER A 185 -0.05 4.19 -6.88
N GLY A 186 -0.38 2.94 -7.23
CA GLY A 186 0.55 2.01 -7.89
C GLY A 186 0.68 0.63 -7.25
N ASN A 187 1.55 -0.21 -7.83
CA ASN A 187 1.85 -1.55 -7.31
C ASN A 187 2.91 -1.51 -6.17
N ALA A 188 3.15 -2.64 -5.48
CA ALA A 188 4.04 -2.68 -4.32
C ALA A 188 5.48 -2.20 -4.61
N GLU A 189 6.01 -2.48 -5.80
CA GLU A 189 7.33 -2.02 -6.25
C GLU A 189 7.35 -0.49 -6.47
N GLU A 190 6.27 0.10 -6.99
CA GLU A 190 6.12 1.54 -7.16
C GLU A 190 6.00 2.27 -5.83
N VAL A 191 5.31 1.69 -4.85
CA VAL A 191 5.22 2.24 -3.49
C VAL A 191 6.59 2.17 -2.79
N GLU A 192 7.32 1.07 -2.91
CA GLU A 192 8.69 0.95 -2.37
C GLU A 192 9.65 1.97 -2.99
N ALA A 193 9.58 2.17 -4.32
CA ALA A 193 10.37 3.17 -5.02
C ALA A 193 10.04 4.62 -4.56
N LYS A 194 8.82 4.87 -4.11
CA LYS A 194 8.35 6.18 -3.60
C LYS A 194 8.71 6.44 -2.13
N ILE A 195 9.03 5.41 -1.35
CA ILE A 195 9.54 5.56 0.04
C ILE A 195 10.92 6.24 0.05
N VAL A 196 11.76 5.99 -0.96
CA VAL A 196 13.13 6.55 -1.02
C VAL A 196 13.12 8.09 -1.13
N PRO A 197 12.37 8.74 -2.05
CA PRO A 197 12.20 10.18 -2.09
C PRO A 197 11.66 10.80 -0.79
N LEU A 198 10.64 10.19 -0.17
CA LEU A 198 10.07 10.64 1.10
C LEU A 198 11.14 10.63 2.21
N MET A 199 11.87 9.53 2.34
CA MET A 199 12.94 9.38 3.32
C MET A 199 14.07 10.41 3.10
N ASN A 200 14.35 10.81 1.85
CA ASN A 200 15.33 11.86 1.55
C ASN A 200 14.82 13.28 1.90
N GLY A 201 13.52 13.55 1.76
CA GLY A 201 12.88 14.79 2.21
C GLY A 201 12.97 14.95 3.74
N ILE A 202 12.64 13.88 4.47
CA ILE A 202 12.76 13.80 5.93
C ILE A 202 14.21 14.03 6.38
N LYS A 203 15.20 13.38 5.74
CA LYS A 203 16.63 13.58 6.05
C LYS A 203 17.06 15.04 5.86
N THR A 204 16.64 15.68 4.77
CA THR A 204 16.94 17.10 4.50
C THR A 204 16.33 18.02 5.56
N ALA A 205 15.07 17.76 5.94
CA ALA A 205 14.37 18.42 7.05
C ALA A 205 15.09 18.29 8.40
N PHE A 206 15.72 17.14 8.66
CA PHE A 206 16.45 16.90 9.90
C PHE A 206 17.83 17.60 9.93
N HIS A 207 18.51 17.68 8.79
CA HIS A 207 19.79 18.40 8.71
C HIS A 207 19.63 19.91 8.97
N THR A 208 18.57 20.53 8.43
CA THR A 208 18.30 21.96 8.64
C THR A 208 18.00 22.28 10.10
N SER A 209 17.31 21.41 10.84
CA SER A 209 17.02 21.59 12.27
C SER A 209 18.27 21.46 13.14
N ILE A 210 19.14 20.48 12.87
CA ILE A 210 20.43 20.33 13.55
C ILE A 210 21.28 21.60 13.38
N ILE A 211 21.36 22.12 12.16
CA ILE A 211 22.12 23.33 11.86
C ILE A 211 21.52 24.55 12.57
N GLY A 212 20.20 24.70 12.55
CA GLY A 212 19.50 25.78 13.25
C GLY A 212 19.79 25.78 14.76
N LEU A 213 19.74 24.60 15.39
CA LEU A 213 20.02 24.44 16.82
C LEU A 213 21.48 24.78 17.17
N ILE A 214 22.44 24.26 16.40
CA ILE A 214 23.86 24.52 16.64
C ILE A 214 24.19 25.99 16.43
N TYR A 215 23.61 26.64 15.41
CA TYR A 215 23.77 28.08 15.23
C TYR A 215 23.12 28.89 16.35
N SER A 216 21.95 28.50 16.83
CA SER A 216 21.32 29.15 17.99
C SER A 216 22.27 29.19 19.19
N LEU A 217 22.88 28.05 19.54
CA LEU A 217 23.81 27.95 20.67
C LEU A 217 25.11 28.75 20.43
N LEU A 218 25.73 28.59 19.26
CA LEU A 218 26.99 29.27 18.93
C LEU A 218 26.82 30.79 18.83
N LEU A 219 25.72 31.26 18.22
CA LEU A 219 25.44 32.68 18.06
C LEU A 219 25.00 33.32 19.36
N ASN A 220 24.21 32.65 20.21
CA ASN A 220 23.86 33.17 21.54
C ASN A 220 25.13 33.48 22.35
N LYS A 221 26.03 32.50 22.43
CA LYS A 221 27.31 32.66 23.14
C LYS A 221 28.20 33.75 22.52
N TYR A 222 28.23 33.83 21.19
CA TYR A 222 29.02 34.83 20.49
C TYR A 222 28.48 36.24 20.71
N LEU A 223 27.18 36.46 20.52
CA LEU A 223 26.52 37.76 20.65
C LEU A 223 26.58 38.28 22.09
N SER A 224 26.30 37.42 23.08
CA SER A 224 26.44 37.78 24.51
C SER A 224 27.85 38.30 24.82
N LYS A 225 28.88 37.63 24.30
CA LYS A 225 30.27 38.05 24.48
C LYS A 225 30.60 39.37 23.77
N GLN A 226 30.01 39.62 22.61
CA GLN A 226 30.25 40.86 21.86
C GLN A 226 29.56 42.05 22.53
N LYS A 227 28.36 41.85 23.07
CA LYS A 227 27.65 42.84 23.90
C LYS A 227 28.47 43.19 25.14
N GLU A 228 28.91 42.19 25.90
CA GLU A 228 29.77 42.38 27.08
C GLU A 228 31.06 43.17 26.77
N MET A 229 31.70 42.93 25.62
CA MET A 229 32.89 43.69 25.21
C MET A 229 32.58 45.16 24.88
N PHE A 230 31.46 45.41 24.21
CA PHE A 230 31.02 46.77 23.89
C PHE A 230 30.66 47.53 25.18
N GLU A 231 29.96 46.87 26.11
CA GLU A 231 29.58 47.44 27.42
C GLU A 231 30.81 47.85 28.23
N ARG A 232 31.84 47.01 28.22
CA ARG A 232 33.10 47.33 28.90
C ARG A 232 33.82 48.53 28.31
N SER A 233 33.77 48.71 26.99
CA SER A 233 34.41 49.86 26.32
C SER A 233 33.72 51.17 26.65
N LEU A 234 32.38 51.21 26.62
CA LEU A 234 31.63 52.39 27.02
C LEU A 234 31.87 52.75 28.49
N ASN A 235 31.73 51.78 29.39
CA ASN A 235 31.94 52.00 30.82
C ASN A 235 33.36 52.48 31.13
N ALA A 236 34.37 51.95 30.42
CA ALA A 236 35.75 52.41 30.59
C ALA A 236 35.93 53.89 30.18
N PHE A 237 35.29 54.32 29.10
CA PHE A 237 35.29 55.73 28.68
C PHE A 237 34.64 56.62 29.75
N VAL A 238 33.42 56.27 30.18
CA VAL A 238 32.68 57.01 31.21
C VAL A 238 33.46 57.09 32.52
N ASP A 239 34.03 55.99 32.99
CA ASP A 239 34.82 55.95 34.23
C ASP A 239 36.05 56.86 34.15
N VAL A 240 36.75 56.86 33.01
CA VAL A 240 37.91 57.75 32.78
C VAL A 240 37.46 59.21 32.69
N TYR A 241 36.36 59.50 32.00
CA TYR A 241 35.79 60.84 31.92
C TYR A 241 35.47 61.37 33.33
N ASN A 242 34.68 60.63 34.10
CA ASN A 242 34.24 61.04 35.44
C ASN A 242 35.44 61.27 36.36
N LYS A 243 36.44 60.40 36.31
CA LYS A 243 37.62 60.51 37.18
C LYS A 243 38.51 61.71 36.86
N HIS A 244 38.67 62.06 35.59
CA HIS A 244 39.68 63.00 35.14
C HIS A 244 39.12 64.36 34.70
N VAL A 245 37.85 64.42 34.32
CA VAL A 245 37.16 65.63 33.88
C VAL A 245 36.32 66.23 35.02
N ILE A 246 35.67 65.40 35.84
CA ILE A 246 34.90 65.83 37.01
C ILE A 246 35.82 65.75 38.24
N LYS A 247 36.73 66.73 38.38
CA LYS A 247 37.84 66.75 39.35
C LYS A 247 37.44 66.61 40.85
N ASP A 248 36.15 66.73 41.20
CA ASP A 248 35.62 66.50 42.55
C ASP A 248 35.33 65.03 42.87
N TYR A 249 35.59 64.09 41.96
CA TYR A 249 35.31 62.67 42.17
C TYR A 249 36.09 62.04 43.35
N ILE A 250 37.20 62.64 43.78
CA ILE A 250 38.09 62.07 44.82
C ILE A 250 38.18 62.91 46.12
N ALA A 251 37.67 64.16 46.15
CA ALA A 251 37.85 65.04 47.32
C ALA A 251 36.54 65.39 48.03
N GLY A 252 36.02 64.45 48.83
CA GLY A 252 35.05 64.76 49.89
C GLY A 252 33.80 63.88 49.92
N ASN A 253 33.83 62.86 50.78
CA ASN A 253 32.70 62.00 51.14
C ASN A 253 31.40 62.80 51.43
N THR A 254 30.30 62.39 50.79
CA THR A 254 29.06 61.90 51.46
C THR A 254 27.97 61.46 50.49
N ASP A 255 28.28 61.10 49.23
CA ASP A 255 27.24 60.59 48.32
C ASP A 255 27.68 59.41 47.44
N THR A 256 28.95 58.98 47.51
CA THR A 256 29.41 57.77 46.81
C THR A 256 28.94 56.49 47.49
N SER A 257 28.73 56.50 48.82
CA SER A 257 28.05 55.39 49.49
C SER A 257 26.60 55.33 49.05
N ASP A 258 25.88 56.45 48.90
CA ASP A 258 24.48 56.50 48.46
C ASP A 258 24.29 56.34 46.96
N LYS A 259 25.26 56.70 46.11
CA LYS A 259 25.20 56.52 44.65
C LYS A 259 25.65 55.12 44.24
N TYR A 260 26.63 54.52 44.92
CA TYR A 260 26.94 53.09 44.78
C TYR A 260 26.02 52.21 45.64
N GLN A 261 25.46 52.65 46.76
CA GLN A 261 24.34 51.95 47.42
C GLN A 261 23.09 52.10 46.61
N LYS A 262 22.70 53.24 46.02
CA LYS A 262 21.56 53.29 45.10
C LYS A 262 21.85 52.58 43.79
N LYS A 263 23.07 52.50 43.27
CA LYS A 263 23.38 51.71 42.06
C LYS A 263 23.52 50.22 42.39
N ILE A 264 24.01 49.84 43.58
CA ILE A 264 23.98 48.46 44.09
C ILE A 264 22.58 48.11 44.58
N GLU A 265 21.75 49.01 45.09
CA GLU A 265 20.38 48.82 45.57
C GLU A 265 19.43 48.92 44.39
N TYR A 266 19.71 49.69 43.34
CA TYR A 266 18.98 49.66 42.07
C TYR A 266 19.41 48.47 41.22
N VAL A 267 20.69 48.11 41.15
CA VAL A 267 21.13 46.88 40.48
C VAL A 267 20.76 45.66 41.31
N LEU A 268 20.74 45.68 42.65
CA LEU A 268 20.34 44.53 43.50
C LEU A 268 18.82 44.52 43.74
N LEU A 269 18.08 45.64 43.74
CA LEU A 269 16.61 45.66 43.68
C LEU A 269 16.11 45.41 42.26
N GLN A 270 16.79 45.82 41.18
CA GLN A 270 16.47 45.30 39.85
C GLN A 270 16.91 43.84 39.73
N GLN A 271 18.06 43.42 40.23
CA GLN A 271 18.49 42.02 40.11
C GLN A 271 17.88 41.09 41.17
N LEU A 272 17.16 41.61 42.18
CA LEU A 272 16.31 40.84 43.10
C LEU A 272 14.81 41.05 42.85
N GLN A 273 14.31 42.18 42.35
CA GLN A 273 12.91 42.37 41.92
C GLN A 273 12.74 42.03 40.44
N ILE A 274 13.58 42.49 39.52
CA ILE A 274 13.59 41.91 38.16
C ILE A 274 14.10 40.47 38.25
N SER A 275 15.25 40.10 38.83
CA SER A 275 15.55 38.65 38.83
C SER A 275 14.67 37.78 39.74
N SER A 276 13.99 38.25 40.81
CA SER A 276 13.03 37.39 41.56
C SER A 276 11.57 37.60 41.18
N GLU A 277 11.09 38.76 40.76
CA GLU A 277 9.75 38.91 40.16
C GLU A 277 9.77 38.52 38.69
N LEU A 278 10.86 38.67 37.94
CA LEU A 278 11.02 38.07 36.60
C LEU A 278 11.44 36.61 36.72
N ASN A 279 12.22 36.10 37.71
CA ASN A 279 12.27 34.64 37.90
C ASN A 279 10.98 34.10 38.48
N ASN A 280 10.24 34.77 39.37
CA ASN A 280 8.96 34.26 39.87
C ASN A 280 7.84 34.49 38.87
N SER A 281 7.92 35.48 37.97
CA SER A 281 6.96 35.68 36.88
C SER A 281 7.36 34.93 35.64
N ILE A 282 8.64 34.63 35.37
CA ILE A 282 9.07 33.63 34.37
C ILE A 282 8.88 32.24 34.92
N LYS A 283 9.03 31.99 36.22
CA LYS A 283 8.69 30.71 36.83
C LYS A 283 7.19 30.58 37.04
N ALA A 284 6.42 31.65 37.27
CA ALA A 284 4.96 31.59 37.25
C ALA A 284 4.40 31.68 35.83
N LEU A 285 5.03 32.33 34.84
CA LEU A 285 4.68 32.18 33.43
C LEU A 285 5.14 30.84 32.91
N ALA A 286 6.30 30.32 33.29
CA ALA A 286 6.76 29.00 32.86
C ALA A 286 5.98 27.93 33.60
N GLU A 287 5.68 28.04 34.89
CA GLU A 287 4.83 27.07 35.60
C GLU A 287 3.37 27.24 35.19
N ASN A 288 2.80 28.44 35.09
CA ASN A 288 1.41 28.60 34.63
C ASN A 288 1.26 28.43 33.12
N SER A 289 2.23 28.76 32.28
CA SER A 289 2.18 28.45 30.85
C SER A 289 2.57 27.01 30.62
N GLN A 290 3.53 26.40 31.29
CA GLN A 290 3.79 24.95 31.16
C GLN A 290 2.65 24.14 31.76
N LYS A 291 1.99 24.60 32.84
CA LYS A 291 0.78 23.97 33.39
C LYS A 291 -0.45 24.24 32.54
N SER A 292 -0.74 25.47 32.13
CA SER A 292 -1.85 25.80 31.21
C SER A 292 -1.64 25.22 29.83
N GLN A 293 -0.40 25.18 29.32
CA GLN A 293 -0.05 24.56 28.04
C GLN A 293 0.08 23.06 28.20
N SER A 294 0.39 22.46 29.36
CA SER A 294 0.31 21.00 29.57
C SER A 294 -1.12 20.54 29.88
N GLU A 295 -1.96 21.37 30.50
CA GLU A 295 -3.38 21.12 30.76
C GLU A 295 -4.16 21.35 29.47
N LYS A 296 -3.90 22.43 28.71
CA LYS A 296 -4.51 22.64 27.38
C LYS A 296 -3.89 21.79 26.28
N MET A 297 -2.59 21.48 26.31
CA MET A 297 -2.04 20.42 25.45
C MET A 297 -2.58 19.08 25.91
N GLY A 298 -2.83 18.87 27.21
CA GLY A 298 -3.56 17.72 27.74
C GLY A 298 -4.97 17.66 27.16
N GLU A 299 -5.73 18.76 27.16
CA GLU A 299 -7.07 18.85 26.56
C GLU A 299 -7.02 18.74 25.04
N ILE A 300 -6.00 19.28 24.36
CA ILE A 300 -5.82 19.14 22.92
C ILE A 300 -5.38 17.71 22.58
N VAL A 301 -4.54 17.07 23.39
CA VAL A 301 -4.12 15.68 23.23
C VAL A 301 -5.25 14.75 23.62
N ASP A 302 -6.08 15.07 24.60
CA ASP A 302 -7.26 14.30 24.98
C ASP A 302 -8.37 14.49 23.96
N ALA A 303 -8.58 15.70 23.43
CA ALA A 303 -9.48 15.94 22.31
C ALA A 303 -8.95 15.30 21.03
N PHE A 304 -7.63 15.33 20.79
CA PHE A 304 -6.99 14.64 19.68
C PHE A 304 -7.07 13.13 19.85
N ILE A 305 -6.84 12.57 21.05
CA ILE A 305 -6.96 11.14 21.35
C ILE A 305 -8.42 10.71 21.34
N ALA A 306 -9.36 11.55 21.79
CA ALA A 306 -10.79 11.27 21.72
C ALA A 306 -11.27 11.32 20.27
N GLN A 307 -10.86 12.32 19.50
CA GLN A 307 -11.20 12.45 18.08
C GLN A 307 -10.46 11.42 17.23
N MET A 308 -9.23 11.04 17.58
CA MET A 308 -8.48 9.94 17.00
C MET A 308 -9.12 8.62 17.39
N ASN A 309 -9.53 8.38 18.63
CA ASN A 309 -10.27 7.17 19.01
C ASN A 309 -11.68 7.15 18.42
N THR A 310 -12.26 8.29 18.02
CA THR A 310 -13.54 8.33 17.31
C THR A 310 -13.30 8.05 15.81
N SER A 311 -12.48 8.84 15.13
CA SER A 311 -12.18 8.69 13.70
C SER A 311 -11.33 7.46 13.36
N LEU A 312 -10.29 7.13 14.13
CA LEU A 312 -9.54 5.87 14.05
C LEU A 312 -10.26 4.70 14.70
N GLY A 313 -11.09 4.91 15.73
CA GLY A 313 -11.86 3.80 16.31
C GLY A 313 -12.91 3.29 15.35
N ASP A 314 -13.62 4.17 14.66
CA ASP A 314 -14.59 3.78 13.63
C ASP A 314 -13.88 3.13 12.44
N THR A 315 -12.75 3.67 11.98
CA THR A 315 -11.97 3.01 10.91
C THR A 315 -11.27 1.72 11.35
N PHE A 316 -10.84 1.56 12.61
CA PHE A 316 -10.35 0.27 13.13
C PHE A 316 -11.50 -0.72 13.34
N THR A 317 -12.71 -0.24 13.65
CA THR A 317 -13.91 -1.07 13.76
C THR A 317 -14.37 -1.54 12.38
N GLU A 318 -14.34 -0.67 11.37
CA GLU A 318 -14.54 -1.05 9.98
C GLU A 318 -13.45 -1.98 9.47
N LEU A 319 -12.17 -1.70 9.77
CA LEU A 319 -11.06 -2.59 9.42
C LEU A 319 -11.23 -3.96 10.08
N ARG A 320 -11.68 -4.01 11.35
CA ARG A 320 -11.99 -5.26 12.05
C ARG A 320 -13.15 -5.99 11.38
N ALA A 321 -14.21 -5.28 10.99
CA ALA A 321 -15.35 -5.85 10.28
C ALA A 321 -14.91 -6.43 8.92
N ILE A 322 -14.08 -5.70 8.17
CA ILE A 322 -13.52 -6.17 6.88
C ILE A 322 -12.62 -7.39 7.09
N ILE A 323 -11.77 -7.41 8.13
CA ILE A 323 -10.90 -8.56 8.44
C ILE A 323 -11.73 -9.78 8.89
N GLU A 324 -12.79 -9.58 9.68
CA GLU A 324 -13.71 -10.65 10.08
C GLU A 324 -14.49 -11.19 8.88
N GLU A 325 -14.98 -10.31 8.00
CA GLU A 325 -15.69 -10.69 6.78
C GLU A 325 -14.75 -11.43 5.80
N THR A 326 -13.50 -10.98 5.69
CA THR A 326 -12.45 -11.66 4.90
C THR A 326 -12.10 -13.03 5.48
N ASN A 327 -11.96 -13.15 6.81
CA ASN A 327 -11.75 -14.44 7.47
C ASN A 327 -12.93 -15.38 7.24
N LYS A 328 -14.16 -14.86 7.33
CA LYS A 328 -15.38 -15.63 7.08
C LYS A 328 -15.44 -16.11 5.64
N TRP A 329 -15.11 -15.24 4.68
CA TRP A 329 -15.00 -15.59 3.27
C TRP A 329 -13.92 -16.64 3.03
N GLN A 330 -12.72 -16.51 3.60
CA GLN A 330 -11.65 -17.51 3.48
C GLN A 330 -12.09 -18.87 4.03
N LYS A 331 -12.80 -18.88 5.16
CA LYS A 331 -13.34 -20.12 5.73
C LYS A 331 -14.39 -20.75 4.81
N THR A 332 -15.33 -19.97 4.30
CA THR A 332 -16.34 -20.46 3.34
C THR A 332 -15.69 -20.97 2.06
N ALA A 333 -14.68 -20.27 1.53
CA ALA A 333 -13.94 -20.68 0.34
C ALA A 333 -13.19 -22.00 0.55
N LEU A 334 -12.58 -22.21 1.74
CA LEU A 334 -11.95 -23.48 2.10
C LEU A 334 -12.98 -24.62 2.23
N GLU A 335 -14.15 -24.34 2.80
CA GLU A 335 -15.25 -25.31 2.91
C GLU A 335 -15.80 -25.71 1.52
N GLU A 336 -16.05 -24.75 0.64
CA GLU A 336 -16.46 -24.96 -0.76
C GLU A 336 -15.40 -25.75 -1.53
N MET A 337 -14.13 -25.38 -1.41
CA MET A 337 -13.02 -26.09 -2.04
C MET A 337 -12.88 -27.54 -1.54
N SER A 338 -13.18 -27.79 -0.26
CA SER A 338 -13.26 -29.15 0.28
C SER A 338 -14.43 -29.96 -0.30
N LYS A 339 -15.58 -29.33 -0.57
CA LYS A 339 -16.71 -30.00 -1.24
C LYS A 339 -16.33 -30.39 -2.67
N VAL A 340 -15.76 -29.46 -3.44
CA VAL A 340 -15.26 -29.71 -4.80
C VAL A 340 -14.23 -30.85 -4.80
N MET A 341 -13.29 -30.85 -3.86
CA MET A 341 -12.29 -31.93 -3.75
C MET A 341 -12.93 -33.29 -3.41
N THR A 342 -14.01 -33.29 -2.64
CA THR A 342 -14.79 -34.50 -2.34
C THR A 342 -15.52 -35.00 -3.58
N GLU A 343 -16.16 -34.11 -4.34
CA GLU A 343 -16.84 -34.46 -5.60
C GLU A 343 -15.86 -34.98 -6.65
N VAL A 344 -14.68 -34.38 -6.78
CA VAL A 344 -13.61 -34.86 -7.69
C VAL A 344 -13.14 -36.27 -7.28
N ASN A 345 -13.02 -36.56 -5.98
CA ASN A 345 -12.71 -37.90 -5.51
C ASN A 345 -13.82 -38.91 -5.84
N LEU A 346 -15.09 -38.53 -5.68
CA LEU A 346 -16.23 -39.38 -6.07
C LEU A 346 -16.24 -39.64 -7.58
N LEU A 347 -15.97 -38.60 -8.39
CA LEU A 347 -15.87 -38.72 -9.85
C LEU A 347 -14.77 -39.70 -10.26
N THR A 348 -13.64 -39.69 -9.53
CA THR A 348 -12.52 -40.63 -9.75
C THR A 348 -12.93 -42.07 -9.46
N VAL A 349 -13.72 -42.30 -8.40
CA VAL A 349 -14.27 -43.63 -8.07
C VAL A 349 -15.28 -44.10 -9.12
N ASP A 350 -16.14 -43.21 -9.61
CA ASP A 350 -17.12 -43.56 -10.65
C ASP A 350 -16.45 -43.84 -12.00
N LEU A 351 -15.37 -43.12 -12.35
CA LEU A 351 -14.54 -43.45 -13.52
C LEU A 351 -13.90 -44.84 -13.42
N ALA A 352 -13.46 -45.25 -12.23
CA ALA A 352 -12.95 -46.61 -12.03
C ALA A 352 -14.05 -47.66 -12.26
N LYS A 353 -15.28 -47.43 -11.77
CA LYS A 353 -16.42 -48.32 -12.01
C LYS A 353 -16.79 -48.40 -13.49
N VAL A 354 -16.77 -47.28 -14.22
CA VAL A 354 -17.02 -47.27 -15.66
C VAL A 354 -15.96 -48.11 -16.37
N ASN A 355 -14.69 -48.00 -15.97
CA ASN A 355 -13.62 -48.80 -16.55
C ASN A 355 -13.81 -50.31 -16.28
N ASP A 356 -14.24 -50.69 -15.07
CA ASP A 356 -14.59 -52.09 -14.75
C ASP A 356 -15.79 -52.58 -15.56
N GLN A 357 -16.81 -51.75 -15.77
CA GLN A 357 -17.96 -52.09 -16.62
C GLN A 357 -17.58 -52.27 -18.09
N ILE A 358 -16.64 -51.46 -18.59
CA ILE A 358 -16.09 -51.62 -19.94
C ILE A 358 -15.36 -52.96 -20.04
N ALA A 359 -14.54 -53.32 -19.05
CA ALA A 359 -13.86 -54.62 -19.04
C ALA A 359 -14.85 -55.79 -19.08
N ASN A 360 -15.89 -55.76 -18.24
CA ASN A 360 -16.94 -56.79 -18.24
C ASN A 360 -17.70 -56.87 -19.58
N THR A 361 -17.92 -55.71 -20.22
CA THR A 361 -18.56 -55.66 -21.54
C THR A 361 -17.69 -56.30 -22.60
N VAL A 362 -16.37 -56.05 -22.57
CA VAL A 362 -15.41 -56.67 -23.49
C VAL A 362 -15.41 -58.19 -23.31
N ASP A 363 -15.45 -58.71 -22.09
CA ASP A 363 -15.54 -60.14 -21.82
C ASP A 363 -16.85 -60.74 -22.34
N THR A 364 -17.98 -60.05 -22.12
CA THR A 364 -19.28 -60.47 -22.63
C THR A 364 -19.31 -60.51 -24.17
N VAL A 365 -18.71 -59.52 -24.84
CA VAL A 365 -18.59 -59.51 -26.31
C VAL A 365 -17.73 -60.67 -26.81
N LYS A 366 -16.69 -61.04 -26.07
CA LYS A 366 -15.86 -62.20 -26.40
C LYS A 366 -16.65 -63.50 -26.31
N GLU A 367 -17.41 -63.70 -25.23
CA GLU A 367 -18.30 -64.87 -25.08
C GLU A 367 -19.31 -64.96 -26.23
N TYR A 368 -19.95 -63.84 -26.60
CA TYR A 368 -20.86 -63.81 -27.76
C TYR A 368 -20.15 -64.16 -29.08
N THR A 369 -18.90 -63.73 -29.24
CA THR A 369 -18.11 -64.04 -30.44
C THR A 369 -17.83 -65.54 -30.54
N ASP A 370 -17.53 -66.18 -29.40
CA ASP A 370 -17.31 -67.62 -29.32
C ASP A 370 -18.61 -68.42 -29.61
N ASP A 371 -19.76 -67.97 -29.08
CA ASP A 371 -21.07 -68.58 -29.36
C ASP A 371 -21.48 -68.46 -30.83
N ILE A 372 -21.19 -67.33 -31.47
CA ILE A 372 -21.42 -67.14 -32.90
C ILE A 372 -20.55 -68.11 -33.71
N HIS A 373 -19.28 -68.27 -33.35
CA HIS A 373 -18.39 -69.23 -34.02
C HIS A 373 -18.88 -70.68 -33.87
N ALA A 374 -19.29 -71.08 -32.66
CA ALA A 374 -19.84 -72.41 -32.42
C ALA A 374 -21.13 -72.66 -33.21
N THR A 375 -21.96 -71.62 -33.37
CA THR A 375 -23.18 -71.69 -34.18
C THR A 375 -22.86 -71.82 -35.67
N GLN A 376 -21.89 -71.05 -36.17
CA GLN A 376 -21.42 -71.15 -37.56
C GLN A 376 -20.91 -72.55 -37.88
N GLU A 377 -20.15 -73.18 -36.97
CA GLU A 377 -19.66 -74.54 -37.13
C GLU A 377 -20.80 -75.56 -37.28
N LYS A 378 -21.82 -75.49 -36.40
CA LYS A 378 -23.02 -76.35 -36.51
C LYS A 378 -23.81 -76.13 -37.79
N VAL A 379 -23.88 -74.90 -38.30
CA VAL A 379 -24.54 -74.62 -39.60
C VAL A 379 -23.79 -75.31 -40.74
N VAL A 380 -22.45 -75.28 -40.72
CA VAL A 380 -21.64 -76.00 -41.71
C VAL A 380 -21.86 -77.50 -41.62
N GLU A 381 -21.84 -78.09 -40.42
CA GLU A 381 -22.14 -79.52 -40.23
C GLU A 381 -23.53 -79.91 -40.77
N ASN A 382 -24.55 -79.08 -40.53
CA ASN A 382 -25.90 -79.31 -41.03
C ASN A 382 -25.96 -79.22 -42.56
N LEU A 383 -25.24 -78.28 -43.18
CA LEU A 383 -25.14 -78.18 -44.65
C LEU A 383 -24.47 -79.41 -45.26
N ASP A 384 -23.44 -79.95 -44.60
CA ASP A 384 -22.79 -81.19 -45.02
C ASP A 384 -23.72 -82.41 -44.89
N ALA A 385 -24.47 -82.49 -43.79
CA ALA A 385 -25.49 -83.53 -43.60
C ALA A 385 -26.58 -83.46 -44.68
N ALA A 386 -27.08 -82.25 -44.99
CA ALA A 386 -28.06 -82.04 -46.06
C ALA A 386 -27.51 -82.44 -47.44
N ASN A 387 -26.26 -82.10 -47.74
CA ASN A 387 -25.60 -82.52 -48.97
C ASN A 387 -25.47 -84.03 -49.09
N ASN A 388 -25.20 -84.74 -47.99
CA ASN A 388 -25.16 -86.20 -47.97
C ASN A 388 -26.53 -86.82 -48.23
N ILE A 389 -27.59 -86.27 -47.64
CA ILE A 389 -28.98 -86.68 -47.92
C ILE A 389 -29.31 -86.50 -49.41
N LEU A 390 -28.94 -85.37 -50.01
CA LEU A 390 -29.14 -85.13 -51.44
C LEU A 390 -28.43 -86.17 -52.32
N LYS A 391 -27.20 -86.56 -51.97
CA LYS A 391 -26.49 -87.64 -52.67
C LYS A 391 -27.21 -88.97 -52.54
N THR A 392 -27.64 -89.34 -51.33
CA THR A 392 -28.39 -90.58 -51.10
C THR A 392 -29.72 -90.60 -51.86
N ASN A 393 -30.44 -89.48 -51.91
CA ASN A 393 -31.68 -89.37 -52.68
C ASN A 393 -31.43 -89.53 -54.18
N ASN A 394 -30.37 -88.94 -54.73
CA ASN A 394 -30.01 -89.16 -56.14
C ASN A 394 -29.71 -90.64 -56.40
N ASP A 395 -28.94 -91.31 -55.53
CA ASP A 395 -28.65 -92.75 -55.64
C ASP A 395 -29.93 -93.61 -55.60
N ILE A 396 -30.87 -93.29 -54.69
CA ILE A 396 -32.17 -93.97 -54.60
C ILE A 396 -32.95 -93.75 -55.90
N SER A 397 -32.99 -92.53 -56.42
CA SER A 397 -33.70 -92.21 -57.67
C SER A 397 -33.14 -93.02 -58.84
N THR A 398 -31.81 -93.16 -58.95
CA THR A 398 -31.18 -94.01 -59.97
C THR A 398 -31.54 -95.48 -59.80
N LYS A 399 -31.57 -96.00 -58.56
CA LYS A 399 -32.00 -97.37 -58.30
C LYS A 399 -33.48 -97.60 -58.62
N GLN A 400 -34.35 -96.63 -58.34
CA GLN A 400 -35.77 -96.68 -58.71
C GLN A 400 -35.95 -96.77 -60.23
N GLU A 401 -35.19 -95.98 -60.99
CA GLU A 401 -35.21 -96.01 -62.45
C GLU A 401 -34.82 -97.40 -63.00
N ALA A 402 -33.80 -98.03 -62.40
CA ALA A 402 -33.38 -99.40 -62.77
C ALA A 402 -34.46 -100.46 -62.44
N VAL A 403 -35.13 -100.35 -61.29
CA VAL A 403 -36.23 -101.26 -60.93
C VAL A 403 -37.40 -101.12 -61.91
N LEU A 404 -37.77 -99.89 -62.28
CA LEU A 404 -38.83 -99.65 -63.27
C LEU A 404 -38.48 -100.23 -64.64
N GLN A 405 -37.21 -100.15 -65.07
CA GLN A 405 -36.76 -100.80 -66.30
C GLN A 405 -36.88 -102.33 -66.21
N ASN A 406 -36.45 -102.94 -65.10
CA ASN A 406 -36.57 -104.39 -64.91
C ASN A 406 -38.04 -104.85 -64.91
N ILE A 407 -38.94 -104.10 -64.27
CA ILE A 407 -40.39 -104.39 -64.29
C ILE A 407 -40.92 -104.33 -65.72
N ALA A 408 -40.54 -103.31 -66.50
CA ALA A 408 -40.96 -103.19 -67.89
C ALA A 408 -40.46 -104.36 -68.75
N GLU A 409 -39.24 -104.84 -68.52
CA GLU A 409 -38.68 -106.02 -69.19
C GLU A 409 -39.39 -107.33 -68.81
N GLU A 410 -39.70 -107.54 -67.53
CA GLU A 410 -40.49 -108.70 -67.11
C GLU A 410 -41.89 -108.66 -67.70
N TYR A 411 -42.58 -107.52 -67.65
CA TYR A 411 -43.89 -107.33 -68.27
C TYR A 411 -43.87 -107.73 -69.74
N LYS A 412 -42.82 -107.32 -70.48
CA LYS A 412 -42.66 -107.68 -71.89
C LYS A 412 -42.49 -109.19 -72.08
N LYS A 413 -41.65 -109.85 -71.28
CA LYS A 413 -41.48 -111.32 -71.34
C LYS A 413 -42.78 -112.05 -71.04
N THR A 414 -43.54 -111.62 -70.04
CA THR A 414 -44.82 -112.23 -69.69
C THR A 414 -45.83 -112.10 -70.83
N VAL A 415 -45.90 -110.95 -71.50
CA VAL A 415 -46.76 -110.76 -72.69
C VAL A 415 -46.34 -111.70 -73.83
N GLU A 416 -45.04 -111.90 -74.05
CA GLU A 416 -44.53 -112.84 -75.06
C GLU A 416 -44.86 -114.31 -74.74
N GLU A 417 -44.82 -114.71 -73.46
CA GLU A 417 -45.25 -116.04 -73.02
C GLU A 417 -46.77 -116.24 -73.17
N LEU A 418 -47.55 -115.21 -72.87
CA LEU A 418 -49.01 -115.19 -73.07
C LEU A 418 -49.36 -115.36 -74.56
N ASP A 419 -48.66 -114.68 -75.47
CA ASP A 419 -48.85 -114.85 -76.92
C ASP A 419 -48.54 -116.28 -77.39
N LYS A 420 -47.48 -116.90 -76.85
CA LYS A 420 -47.16 -118.32 -77.11
C LYS A 420 -48.23 -119.25 -76.57
N PHE A 421 -48.73 -118.99 -75.37
CA PHE A 421 -49.78 -119.79 -74.75
C PHE A 421 -51.10 -119.68 -75.51
N ILE A 422 -51.52 -118.47 -75.93
CA ILE A 422 -52.71 -118.25 -76.76
C ILE A 422 -52.62 -119.04 -78.07
N LYS A 423 -51.45 -119.04 -78.72
CA LYS A 423 -51.20 -119.87 -79.92
C LYS A 423 -51.34 -121.37 -79.65
N MET A 424 -50.85 -121.84 -78.50
CA MET A 424 -50.95 -123.24 -78.08
C MET A 424 -52.39 -123.66 -77.72
N VAL A 425 -53.18 -122.75 -77.13
CA VAL A 425 -54.60 -122.97 -76.79
C VAL A 425 -55.47 -123.04 -78.05
N GLY A 426 -55.10 -122.33 -79.12
CA GLY A 426 -55.84 -122.30 -80.39
C GLY A 426 -55.97 -123.64 -81.13
N GLU A 427 -55.23 -124.69 -80.73
CA GLU A 427 -55.10 -125.92 -81.53
C GLU A 427 -55.74 -127.21 -80.96
N ASN A 428 -56.38 -127.26 -79.78
CA ASN A 428 -57.22 -128.43 -79.39
C ASN A 428 -58.07 -128.24 -78.11
N SER A 429 -59.35 -128.65 -78.16
CA SER A 429 -60.39 -128.41 -77.13
C SER A 429 -60.82 -129.66 -76.34
N ASP A 430 -60.78 -129.56 -75.00
CA ASP A 430 -61.88 -129.83 -74.03
C ASP A 430 -61.34 -130.03 -72.59
N GLU A 431 -60.06 -130.41 -72.43
CA GLU A 431 -59.40 -130.49 -71.11
C GLU A 431 -58.80 -129.14 -70.63
N GLN A 432 -58.84 -128.12 -71.50
CA GLN A 432 -58.16 -126.83 -71.31
C GLN A 432 -58.94 -125.82 -70.46
N TYR A 433 -60.27 -125.91 -70.37
CA TYR A 433 -61.08 -124.91 -69.66
C TYR A 433 -60.83 -124.89 -68.15
N LYS A 434 -60.52 -126.04 -67.54
CA LYS A 434 -60.31 -126.13 -66.08
C LYS A 434 -58.93 -125.59 -65.66
N LYS A 435 -57.90 -125.77 -66.49
CA LYS A 435 -56.56 -125.20 -66.26
C LYS A 435 -56.53 -123.69 -66.48
N LEU A 436 -57.41 -123.17 -67.35
CA LEU A 436 -57.54 -121.73 -67.58
C LEU A 436 -58.08 -121.00 -66.34
N GLU A 437 -59.04 -121.60 -65.62
CA GLU A 437 -59.60 -121.02 -64.40
C GLU A 437 -58.57 -120.96 -63.26
N GLU A 438 -57.80 -122.04 -63.04
CA GLU A 438 -56.72 -122.08 -62.04
C GLU A 438 -55.58 -121.08 -62.35
N ALA A 439 -55.23 -120.88 -63.62
CA ALA A 439 -54.18 -119.94 -64.01
C ALA A 439 -54.62 -118.46 -63.91
N ILE A 440 -55.91 -118.18 -64.14
CA ILE A 440 -56.46 -116.82 -63.97
C ILE A 440 -56.48 -116.44 -62.48
N ASP A 441 -56.79 -117.37 -61.58
CA ASP A 441 -56.74 -117.11 -60.14
C ASP A 441 -55.30 -116.91 -59.63
N ASP A 442 -54.32 -117.69 -60.12
CA ASP A 442 -52.90 -117.47 -59.81
C ASP A 442 -52.39 -116.11 -60.34
N TYR A 443 -52.86 -115.69 -61.53
CA TYR A 443 -52.58 -114.38 -62.11
C TYR A 443 -53.04 -113.23 -61.21
N PHE A 444 -54.28 -113.26 -60.73
CA PHE A 444 -54.80 -112.21 -59.85
C PHE A 444 -54.11 -112.22 -58.48
N GLY A 445 -53.76 -113.38 -57.94
CA GLY A 445 -53.02 -113.49 -56.67
C GLY A 445 -51.64 -112.81 -56.72
N ARG A 446 -50.87 -113.03 -57.80
CA ARG A 446 -49.53 -112.42 -57.93
C ARG A 446 -49.58 -110.91 -58.15
N VAL A 447 -50.60 -110.40 -58.84
CA VAL A 447 -50.80 -108.95 -59.03
C VAL A 447 -51.13 -108.26 -57.70
N ASP A 448 -51.98 -108.87 -56.87
CA ASP A 448 -52.32 -108.33 -55.55
C ASP A 448 -51.13 -108.32 -54.58
N GLU A 449 -50.25 -109.33 -54.62
CA GLU A 449 -49.03 -109.33 -53.80
C GLU A 449 -48.06 -108.19 -54.17
N ILE A 450 -47.84 -107.96 -55.48
CA ILE A 450 -46.99 -106.86 -55.95
C ILE A 450 -47.60 -105.50 -55.58
N HIS A 451 -48.91 -105.35 -55.76
CA HIS A 451 -49.62 -104.11 -55.42
C HIS A 451 -49.50 -103.78 -53.92
N ASN A 452 -49.72 -104.78 -53.06
CA ASN A 452 -49.63 -104.61 -51.61
C ASN A 452 -48.19 -104.35 -51.13
N TYR A 453 -47.18 -104.98 -51.73
CA TYR A 453 -45.78 -104.72 -51.41
C TYR A 453 -45.34 -103.29 -51.81
N ALA A 454 -45.81 -102.79 -52.95
CA ALA A 454 -45.53 -101.44 -53.41
C ALA A 454 -46.16 -100.37 -52.50
N ILE A 455 -47.44 -100.53 -52.13
CA ILE A 455 -48.13 -99.59 -51.22
C ILE A 455 -47.40 -99.51 -49.87
N LYS A 456 -47.06 -100.65 -49.27
CA LYS A 456 -46.45 -100.69 -47.94
C LYS A 456 -45.08 -100.00 -47.89
N ASN A 457 -44.29 -100.09 -48.96
CA ASN A 457 -43.00 -99.39 -49.03
C ASN A 457 -43.16 -97.88 -49.29
N ILE A 458 -44.12 -97.47 -50.12
CA ILE A 458 -44.41 -96.05 -50.36
C ILE A 458 -44.89 -95.38 -49.07
N GLU A 459 -45.77 -96.02 -48.30
CA GLU A 459 -46.26 -95.49 -47.02
C GLU A 459 -45.14 -95.31 -46.00
N LYS A 460 -44.22 -96.28 -45.90
CA LYS A 460 -43.09 -96.19 -44.97
C LYS A 460 -42.15 -95.02 -45.33
N ILE A 461 -41.82 -94.88 -46.61
CA ILE A 461 -40.94 -93.80 -47.08
C ILE A 461 -41.59 -92.42 -46.89
N ALA A 462 -42.90 -92.30 -47.15
CA ALA A 462 -43.65 -91.07 -46.92
C ALA A 462 -43.69 -90.70 -45.42
N GLY A 463 -43.80 -91.71 -44.54
CA GLY A 463 -43.73 -91.53 -43.08
C GLY A 463 -42.38 -90.97 -42.62
N ASP A 464 -41.28 -91.62 -43.02
CA ASP A 464 -39.92 -91.21 -42.63
C ASP A 464 -39.57 -89.80 -43.16
N ALA A 465 -40.05 -89.43 -44.35
CA ALA A 465 -39.86 -88.09 -44.92
C ALA A 465 -40.63 -87.00 -44.16
N ALA A 466 -41.88 -87.30 -43.73
CA ALA A 466 -42.71 -86.37 -42.98
C ALA A 466 -42.16 -86.10 -41.57
N GLU A 467 -41.60 -87.12 -40.90
CA GLU A 467 -41.01 -86.97 -39.57
C GLU A 467 -39.75 -86.10 -39.59
N ASN A 468 -38.86 -86.30 -40.56
CA ASN A 468 -37.65 -85.49 -40.72
C ASN A 468 -37.96 -84.01 -41.06
N LEU A 469 -38.94 -83.76 -41.94
CA LEU A 469 -39.36 -82.40 -42.27
C LEU A 469 -39.94 -81.66 -41.04
N ASN A 470 -40.77 -82.33 -40.25
CA ASN A 470 -41.31 -81.74 -39.02
C ASN A 470 -40.22 -81.42 -37.99
N GLY A 471 -39.20 -82.28 -37.86
CA GLY A 471 -38.04 -82.01 -37.02
C GLY A 471 -37.29 -80.73 -37.45
N ALA A 472 -36.99 -80.60 -38.75
CA ALA A 472 -36.31 -79.42 -39.28
C ALA A 472 -37.12 -78.12 -39.10
N PHE A 473 -38.44 -78.16 -39.34
CA PHE A 473 -39.32 -77.01 -39.09
C PHE A 473 -39.36 -76.60 -37.62
N GLY A 474 -39.33 -77.55 -36.69
CA GLY A 474 -39.28 -77.27 -35.25
C GLY A 474 -38.01 -76.53 -34.83
N TYR A 475 -36.84 -76.91 -35.35
CA TYR A 475 -35.58 -76.21 -35.06
C TYR A 475 -35.54 -74.80 -35.66
N ILE A 476 -36.03 -74.62 -36.89
CA ILE A 476 -36.08 -73.30 -37.55
C ILE A 476 -37.00 -72.36 -36.77
N GLN A 477 -38.18 -72.83 -36.34
CA GLN A 477 -39.12 -72.02 -35.58
C GLN A 477 -38.54 -71.60 -34.22
N LYS A 478 -37.80 -72.48 -33.55
CA LYS A 478 -37.14 -72.14 -32.28
C LYS A 478 -36.02 -71.10 -32.47
N SER A 479 -35.22 -71.25 -33.52
CA SER A 479 -34.17 -70.28 -33.88
C SER A 479 -34.76 -68.89 -34.17
N ASP A 480 -35.90 -68.81 -34.87
CA ASP A 480 -36.57 -67.55 -35.20
C ASP A 480 -37.10 -66.84 -33.94
N ILE A 481 -37.61 -67.59 -32.96
CA ILE A 481 -38.02 -67.07 -31.65
C ILE A 481 -36.82 -66.52 -30.88
N ASP A 482 -35.72 -67.28 -30.79
CA ASP A 482 -34.52 -66.88 -30.04
C ASP A 482 -33.85 -65.61 -30.64
N ILE A 483 -33.82 -65.51 -31.97
CA ILE A 483 -33.33 -64.31 -32.69
C ILE A 483 -34.24 -63.11 -32.45
N SER A 484 -35.56 -63.31 -32.49
CA SER A 484 -36.53 -62.24 -32.24
C SER A 484 -36.40 -61.67 -30.82
N GLU A 485 -36.33 -62.54 -29.79
CA GLU A 485 -36.15 -62.11 -28.41
C GLU A 485 -34.83 -61.36 -28.19
N SER A 486 -33.76 -61.82 -28.83
CA SER A 486 -32.44 -61.18 -28.74
C SER A 486 -32.45 -59.79 -29.38
N THR A 487 -33.10 -59.66 -30.54
CA THR A 487 -33.24 -58.38 -31.24
C THR A 487 -34.05 -57.37 -30.42
N ASP A 488 -35.12 -57.83 -29.76
CA ASP A 488 -36.00 -56.98 -28.95
C ASP A 488 -35.31 -56.47 -27.67
N LYS A 489 -34.46 -57.31 -27.05
CA LYS A 489 -33.59 -56.89 -25.92
C LYS A 489 -32.56 -55.86 -26.36
N LEU A 490 -31.92 -56.06 -27.50
CA LEU A 490 -30.90 -55.16 -28.03
C LEU A 490 -31.48 -53.78 -28.38
N TYR A 491 -32.68 -53.75 -28.95
CA TYR A 491 -33.44 -52.52 -29.21
C TYR A 491 -33.76 -51.74 -27.93
N LYS A 492 -34.16 -52.43 -26.85
CA LYS A 492 -34.42 -51.79 -25.54
C LYS A 492 -33.16 -51.20 -24.92
N VAL A 493 -32.02 -51.89 -25.01
CA VAL A 493 -30.73 -51.38 -24.50
C VAL A 493 -30.29 -50.13 -25.26
N ILE A 494 -30.34 -50.14 -26.60
CA ILE A 494 -29.96 -49.00 -27.43
C ILE A 494 -30.84 -47.77 -27.12
N ASN A 495 -32.16 -47.95 -27.02
CA ASN A 495 -33.05 -46.84 -26.68
C ASN A 495 -32.82 -46.30 -25.27
N ASN A 496 -32.51 -47.17 -24.30
CA ASN A 496 -32.23 -46.75 -22.93
C ASN A 496 -30.93 -45.93 -22.84
N ILE A 497 -29.88 -46.34 -23.57
CA ILE A 497 -28.63 -45.58 -23.67
C ILE A 497 -28.87 -44.22 -24.32
N ASN A 498 -29.57 -44.18 -25.47
CA ASN A 498 -29.78 -42.95 -26.22
C ASN A 498 -30.58 -41.91 -25.40
N ASN A 499 -31.67 -42.33 -24.76
CA ASN A 499 -32.51 -41.46 -23.96
C ASN A 499 -31.79 -40.97 -22.68
N ASN A 500 -31.07 -41.85 -21.97
CA ASN A 500 -30.38 -41.48 -20.73
C ASN A 500 -29.16 -40.60 -21.00
N MET A 501 -28.46 -40.83 -22.12
CA MET A 501 -27.30 -40.01 -22.49
C MET A 501 -27.73 -38.61 -22.93
N GLU A 502 -28.80 -38.49 -23.73
CA GLU A 502 -29.33 -37.18 -24.11
C GLU A 502 -29.84 -36.39 -22.89
N ALA A 503 -30.56 -37.05 -21.98
CA ALA A 503 -31.05 -36.43 -20.75
C ALA A 503 -29.91 -35.97 -19.84
N ARG A 504 -28.92 -36.83 -19.56
CA ARG A 504 -27.78 -36.50 -18.70
C ARG A 504 -26.91 -35.38 -19.28
N VAL A 505 -26.64 -35.41 -20.58
CA VAL A 505 -25.85 -34.35 -21.23
C VAL A 505 -26.60 -33.01 -21.14
N LYS A 506 -27.92 -32.98 -21.36
CA LYS A 506 -28.73 -31.77 -21.19
C LYS A 506 -28.76 -31.28 -19.73
N GLU A 507 -28.88 -32.17 -18.76
CA GLU A 507 -28.83 -31.83 -17.34
C GLU A 507 -27.49 -31.21 -16.96
N THR A 508 -26.37 -31.83 -17.37
CA THR A 508 -25.03 -31.29 -17.11
C THR A 508 -24.83 -29.91 -17.72
N PHE A 509 -25.26 -29.68 -18.97
CA PHE A 509 -25.15 -28.35 -19.58
C PHE A 509 -26.08 -27.31 -18.91
N ALA A 510 -27.28 -27.70 -18.48
CA ALA A 510 -28.18 -26.81 -17.74
C ALA A 510 -27.63 -26.42 -16.36
N GLU A 511 -26.95 -27.35 -15.70
CA GLU A 511 -26.28 -27.12 -14.41
C GLU A 511 -25.06 -26.22 -14.59
N PHE A 512 -24.26 -26.45 -15.65
CA PHE A 512 -23.16 -25.56 -16.04
C PHE A 512 -23.64 -24.14 -16.37
N ASP A 513 -24.71 -23.98 -17.14
CA ASP A 513 -25.29 -22.66 -17.47
C ASP A 513 -25.79 -21.96 -16.20
N THR A 514 -26.36 -22.71 -15.26
CA THR A 514 -26.84 -22.18 -13.97
C THR A 514 -25.68 -21.69 -13.11
N GLU A 515 -24.61 -22.47 -12.98
CA GLU A 515 -23.42 -22.10 -12.22
C GLU A 515 -22.67 -20.92 -12.87
N LEU A 516 -22.52 -20.92 -14.20
CA LEU A 516 -21.93 -19.79 -14.93
C LEU A 516 -22.77 -18.51 -14.78
N ALA A 517 -24.10 -18.61 -14.79
CA ALA A 517 -24.98 -17.47 -14.53
C ALA A 517 -24.87 -16.96 -13.10
N GLN A 518 -24.73 -17.84 -12.10
CA GLN A 518 -24.51 -17.46 -10.71
C GLN A 518 -23.16 -16.77 -10.52
N ILE A 519 -22.08 -17.34 -11.06
CA ILE A 519 -20.73 -16.74 -11.04
C ILE A 519 -20.75 -15.37 -11.71
N THR A 520 -21.39 -15.25 -12.87
CA THR A 520 -21.48 -13.98 -13.62
C THR A 520 -22.27 -12.93 -12.84
N ARG A 521 -23.40 -13.29 -12.22
CA ARG A 521 -24.17 -12.38 -11.36
C ARG A 521 -23.38 -11.97 -10.13
N HIS A 522 -22.68 -12.90 -9.50
CA HIS A 522 -21.90 -12.62 -8.31
C HIS A 522 -20.73 -11.70 -8.65
N PHE A 523 -19.95 -12.01 -9.70
CA PHE A 523 -18.89 -11.14 -10.21
C PHE A 523 -19.40 -9.76 -10.61
N SER A 524 -20.53 -9.68 -11.32
CA SER A 524 -21.11 -8.39 -11.71
C SER A 524 -21.61 -7.59 -10.50
N GLY A 525 -22.18 -8.26 -9.49
CA GLY A 525 -22.56 -7.64 -8.22
C GLY A 525 -21.36 -7.13 -7.43
N THR A 526 -20.28 -7.92 -7.35
CA THR A 526 -19.04 -7.54 -6.66
C THR A 526 -18.32 -6.42 -7.39
N ILE A 527 -18.24 -6.47 -8.73
CA ILE A 527 -17.69 -5.38 -9.55
C ILE A 527 -18.50 -4.10 -9.32
N LYS A 528 -19.83 -4.19 -9.30
CA LYS A 528 -20.68 -3.03 -9.02
C LYS A 528 -20.48 -2.50 -7.60
N GLN A 529 -20.34 -3.36 -6.60
CA GLN A 529 -20.04 -2.93 -5.22
C GLN A 529 -18.65 -2.31 -5.09
N MET A 530 -17.66 -2.82 -5.81
CA MET A 530 -16.33 -2.22 -5.91
C MET A 530 -16.40 -0.86 -6.60
N ASP A 531 -17.12 -0.75 -7.71
CA ASP A 531 -17.32 0.49 -8.47
C ASP A 531 -18.04 1.55 -7.61
N ASP A 532 -19.14 1.17 -6.97
CA ASP A 532 -19.89 2.02 -6.02
C ASP A 532 -19.01 2.45 -4.82
N SER A 533 -18.06 1.62 -4.40
CA SER A 533 -17.12 1.95 -3.31
C SER A 533 -15.99 2.85 -3.81
N ILE A 534 -15.47 2.62 -5.02
CA ILE A 534 -14.46 3.44 -5.68
C ILE A 534 -15.02 4.83 -5.97
N ASP A 535 -16.29 4.96 -6.38
CA ASP A 535 -16.96 6.25 -6.57
C ASP A 535 -17.19 7.00 -5.25
N LYS A 536 -17.35 6.28 -4.14
CA LYS A 536 -17.48 6.87 -2.80
C LYS A 536 -16.16 7.31 -2.21
N VAL A 537 -15.02 6.73 -2.59
CA VAL A 537 -13.71 7.11 -2.04
C VAL A 537 -13.38 8.59 -2.32
N PRO A 538 -13.52 9.14 -3.53
CA PRO A 538 -13.35 10.56 -3.78
C PRO A 538 -14.33 11.42 -2.99
N ILE A 539 -15.60 11.01 -2.88
CA ILE A 539 -16.61 11.76 -2.12
C ILE A 539 -16.23 11.81 -0.64
N LEU A 540 -15.89 10.67 -0.05
CA LEU A 540 -15.49 10.56 1.35
C LEU A 540 -14.18 11.31 1.61
N VAL A 541 -13.18 11.18 0.74
CA VAL A 541 -11.91 11.92 0.85
C VAL A 541 -12.15 13.42 0.71
N ASN A 542 -13.03 13.86 -0.18
CA ASN A 542 -13.30 15.28 -0.42
C ASN A 542 -14.21 15.87 0.67
N GLU A 543 -15.16 15.12 1.24
CA GLU A 543 -15.91 15.48 2.44
C GLU A 543 -14.98 15.55 3.66
N THR A 544 -14.10 14.57 3.84
CA THR A 544 -13.13 14.58 4.95
C THR A 544 -12.12 15.72 4.80
N TYR A 545 -11.70 16.04 3.56
CA TYR A 545 -10.86 17.19 3.27
C TYR A 545 -11.60 18.51 3.50
N GLY A 546 -12.87 18.60 3.08
CA GLY A 546 -13.73 19.75 3.31
C GLY A 546 -13.99 20.00 4.79
N ASP A 547 -14.28 18.94 5.56
CA ASP A 547 -14.44 19.01 7.01
C ASP A 547 -13.12 19.41 7.69
N MET A 548 -11.98 18.87 7.26
CA MET A 548 -10.67 19.30 7.75
C MET A 548 -10.38 20.77 7.40
N GLU A 549 -10.69 21.22 6.18
CA GLU A 549 -10.47 22.60 5.75
C GLU A 549 -11.37 23.57 6.53
N GLN A 550 -12.64 23.20 6.74
CA GLN A 550 -13.57 23.97 7.54
C GLN A 550 -13.12 24.03 9.01
N LYS A 551 -12.66 22.91 9.58
CA LYS A 551 -12.12 22.86 10.95
C LYS A 551 -10.82 23.65 11.08
N LEU A 552 -9.93 23.60 10.09
CA LEU A 552 -8.73 24.42 10.05
C LEU A 552 -9.08 25.91 9.93
N LYS A 553 -10.12 26.28 9.18
CA LYS A 553 -10.65 27.65 9.16
C LYS A 553 -11.25 28.06 10.51
N GLU A 554 -11.98 27.19 11.20
CA GLU A 554 -12.49 27.46 12.55
C GLU A 554 -11.34 27.67 13.54
N ILE A 555 -10.30 26.83 13.48
CA ILE A 555 -9.08 26.98 14.28
C ILE A 555 -8.36 28.28 13.93
N GLN A 556 -8.24 28.61 12.64
CA GLN A 556 -7.63 29.85 12.17
C GLN A 556 -8.40 31.06 12.70
N VAL A 557 -9.73 31.07 12.62
CA VAL A 557 -10.59 32.13 13.17
C VAL A 557 -10.42 32.24 14.69
N HIS A 558 -10.30 31.13 15.40
CA HIS A 558 -9.99 31.16 16.82
C HIS A 558 -8.61 31.74 17.11
N ILE A 559 -7.57 31.33 16.37
CA ILE A 559 -6.23 31.88 16.47
C ILE A 559 -6.23 33.39 16.18
N ASP A 560 -6.90 33.83 15.13
CA ASP A 560 -7.02 35.24 14.75
C ASP A 560 -7.77 36.03 15.83
N SER A 561 -8.83 35.47 16.42
CA SER A 561 -9.54 36.10 17.55
C SER A 561 -8.67 36.20 18.81
N TYR A 562 -7.80 35.22 19.04
CA TYR A 562 -6.83 35.23 20.14
C TYR A 562 -5.74 36.26 19.90
N LEU A 563 -5.27 36.42 18.66
CA LEU A 563 -4.33 37.46 18.27
C LEU A 563 -4.96 38.86 18.41
N GLU A 564 -6.21 39.03 17.96
CA GLU A 564 -6.93 40.31 18.12
C GLU A 564 -7.19 40.64 19.61
N TYR A 565 -7.49 39.63 20.43
CA TYR A 565 -7.62 39.80 21.88
C TYR A 565 -6.27 40.16 22.52
N ALA A 566 -5.18 39.51 22.08
CA ALA A 566 -3.82 39.82 22.53
C ALA A 566 -3.42 41.25 22.16
N ASP A 567 -3.75 41.71 20.94
CA ASP A 567 -3.52 43.08 20.49
C ASP A 567 -4.35 44.09 21.29
N LYS A 568 -5.65 43.81 21.54
CA LYS A 568 -6.50 44.67 22.40
C LYS A 568 -5.99 44.72 23.84
N LEU A 569 -5.45 43.62 24.34
CA LEU A 569 -4.85 43.56 25.67
C LEU A 569 -3.57 44.41 25.69
N HIS A 570 -2.71 44.28 24.68
CA HIS A 570 -1.50 45.08 24.51
C HIS A 570 -1.84 46.57 24.47
N HIS A 571 -2.83 46.96 23.66
CA HIS A 571 -3.25 48.35 23.52
C HIS A 571 -3.91 48.91 24.79
N ASN A 572 -4.67 48.09 25.55
CA ASN A 572 -5.20 48.51 26.86
C ASN A 572 -4.12 48.68 27.91
N ILE A 573 -3.09 47.82 27.89
CA ILE A 573 -1.93 47.95 28.78
C ILE A 573 -1.18 49.24 28.44
N GLU A 574 -0.95 49.51 27.16
CA GLU A 574 -0.30 50.72 26.67
C GLU A 574 -1.11 51.99 26.99
N ALA A 575 -2.43 51.96 26.81
CA ALA A 575 -3.32 53.08 27.14
C ALA A 575 -3.32 53.36 28.65
N LYS A 576 -3.39 52.33 29.51
CA LYS A 576 -3.31 52.51 30.96
C LYS A 576 -1.94 52.99 31.41
N TRP A 577 -0.88 52.53 30.76
CA TRP A 577 0.48 53.00 31.01
C TRP A 577 0.63 54.50 30.70
N ASN A 578 0.09 54.94 29.56
CA ASN A 578 0.08 56.35 29.19
C ASN A 578 -0.80 57.21 30.11
N GLN A 579 -1.95 56.69 30.56
CA GLN A 579 -2.83 57.35 31.52
C GLN A 579 -2.19 57.50 32.91
N PHE A 580 -1.40 56.49 33.32
CA PHE A 580 -0.62 56.55 34.56
C PHE A 580 0.45 57.65 34.47
N ASN A 581 1.16 57.73 33.36
CA ASN A 581 2.17 58.76 33.12
C ASN A 581 1.57 60.19 33.05
N SER A 582 0.35 60.37 32.52
CA SER A 582 -0.31 61.68 32.51
C SER A 582 -0.83 62.12 33.89
N TYR A 583 -1.25 61.18 34.73
CA TYR A 583 -1.63 61.49 36.12
C TYR A 583 -0.44 61.88 36.99
N GLU A 584 0.77 61.42 36.65
CA GLU A 584 2.00 61.77 37.33
C GLU A 584 2.52 63.16 36.92
N SER A 585 2.24 63.61 35.69
CA SER A 585 2.63 64.93 35.20
C SER A 585 1.71 66.07 35.67
N GLU A 586 0.44 65.83 35.97
CA GLU A 586 -0.49 66.82 36.55
C GLU A 586 -0.34 67.00 38.08
N ARG A 587 0.44 66.14 38.75
CA ARG A 587 0.69 66.21 40.20
C ARG A 587 1.97 66.95 40.57
N LYS A 588 2.77 67.38 39.59
CA LYS A 588 3.89 68.31 39.72
C LYS A 588 3.46 69.69 39.26
#